data_AF-A0A6A8Q0K3-F1
#
_entry.id   AF-A0A6A8Q0K3-F1
#
_cell.length_a   1.000
_cell.length_b   1.000
_cell.length_c   1.000
_cell.angle_alpha   90.00
_cell.angle_beta   90.00
_cell.angle_gamma   90.00
#
_symmetry.space_group_name_H-M   'P 1'
#
loop_
_entity.id
_entity.type
_entity.pdbx_description
1 polymer ?
#
loop_
_entity_poly.entity_id
_entity_poly.type
_entity_poly.pdbx_seq_one_letter_code
_entity_poly.pdbx_strand_id
1 'polypeptide(L)' 'MLQSFYNNLGFFGALGVSLLLFIFFIFWIAGIAGITLPYDGGKQRGSTFQTILAVLVPIYPIVWLIFDMYSQHQEMKED' A
#
# COMPACT_ATOMS: atom_id res chain seq x y z
N MET A 1 22.78 2.87 7.64
CA MET A 1 21.57 2.03 7.55
C MET A 1 21.76 0.89 6.54
N LEU A 2 21.93 1.18 5.24
CA LEU A 2 22.28 0.18 4.22
C LEU A 2 23.54 -0.62 4.55
N GLN A 3 24.58 0.05 5.06
CA GLN A 3 25.81 -0.61 5.53
C GLN A 3 25.56 -1.59 6.68
N SER A 4 24.59 -1.30 7.56
CA SER A 4 24.22 -2.20 8.66
C SER A 4 23.44 -3.41 8.12
N PHE A 5 22.55 -3.21 7.13
CA PHE A 5 21.89 -4.33 6.45
C PHE A 5 22.89 -5.19 5.66
N TYR A 6 23.85 -4.57 4.97
CA TYR A 6 24.92 -5.29 4.27
C TYR A 6 25.77 -6.12 5.23
N ASN A 7 26.15 -5.55 6.37
CA ASN A 7 26.97 -6.25 7.37
C ASN A 7 26.22 -7.40 8.07
N ASN A 8 24.90 -7.32 8.22
CA ASN A 8 24.10 -8.36 8.89
C ASN A 8 23.53 -9.43 7.93
N LEU A 9 23.19 -9.05 6.69
CA LEU A 9 22.43 -9.88 5.74
C LEU A 9 23.20 -10.18 4.45
N GLY A 10 24.40 -9.61 4.29
CA GLY A 10 25.18 -9.68 3.06
C GLY A 10 24.59 -8.85 1.93
N PHE A 11 25.23 -8.89 0.76
CA PHE A 11 24.81 -8.11 -0.42
C PHE A 11 23.39 -8.44 -0.86
N PHE A 12 23.08 -9.72 -1.09
CA PHE A 12 21.78 -10.15 -1.57
C PHE A 12 20.66 -9.92 -0.55
N GLY A 13 20.95 -10.11 0.75
CA GLY A 13 19.97 -9.84 1.79
C GLY A 13 19.66 -8.35 1.93
N ALA A 14 20.68 -7.49 1.89
CA ALA A 14 20.49 -6.05 1.89
C ALA A 14 19.73 -5.55 0.65
N LEU A 15 20.05 -6.11 -0.53
CA LEU A 15 19.34 -5.84 -1.78
C LEU A 15 17.87 -6.23 -1.67
N GLY A 16 17.59 -7.46 -1.23
CA GLY A 16 16.23 -7.99 -1.09
C GLY A 16 15.39 -7.20 -0.10
N VAL A 17 15.93 -6.87 1.07
CA VAL A 17 15.24 -6.04 2.08
C VAL A 17 14.96 -4.64 1.54
N SER A 18 15.91 -4.03 0.84
CA SER A 18 15.73 -2.69 0.28
C SER A 18 14.66 -2.68 -0.82
N LEU A 19 14.66 -3.70 -1.69
CA LEU A 19 13.65 -3.88 -2.72
C LEU A 19 12.26 -4.07 -2.10
N LEU A 20 12.14 -4.91 -1.07
CA LEU A 20 10.88 -5.18 -0.38
C LEU A 20 10.34 -3.92 0.30
N LEU A 21 11.19 -3.18 1.03
CA LEU A 21 10.80 -1.91 1.64
C LEU A 21 10.35 -0.89 0.59
N PHE A 22 11.00 -0.86 -0.57
CA PHE A 22 10.62 0.02 -1.66
C PHE A 22 9.25 -0.35 -2.25
N ILE A 23 8.96 -1.64 -2.45
CA ILE A 23 7.65 -2.10 -2.91
C ILE A 23 6.56 -1.78 -1.88
N PHE A 24 6.83 -2.04 -0.59
CA PHE A 24 5.92 -1.68 0.50
C PHE A 24 5.62 -0.18 0.52
N PHE A 25 6.62 0.65 0.26
CA PHE A 25 6.46 2.09 0.16
C PHE A 25 5.60 2.50 -1.04
N ILE A 26 5.76 1.84 -2.21
CA ILE A 26 4.91 2.08 -3.37
C ILE A 26 3.45 1.72 -3.05
N PHE A 27 3.20 0.54 -2.48
CA PHE A 27 1.84 0.13 -2.10
C PHE A 27 1.23 1.04 -1.04
N TRP A 28 2.05 1.56 -0.13
CA TRP A 28 1.61 2.53 0.85
C TRP A 28 1.10 3.81 0.18
N ILE A 29 1.90 4.42 -0.71
CA ILE A 29 1.51 5.64 -1.43
C ILE A 29 0.30 5.38 -2.34
N ALA A 30 0.28 4.27 -3.06
CA ALA A 30 -0.83 3.90 -3.92
C ALA A 30 -2.13 3.71 -3.12
N GLY A 31 -2.07 3.08 -1.95
CA GLY A 31 -3.21 2.90 -1.07
C GLY A 31 -3.70 4.22 -0.47
N ILE A 32 -2.80 5.13 -0.09
CA ILE A 32 -3.19 6.48 0.32
C ILE A 32 -3.90 7.20 -0.83
N ALA A 33 -3.34 7.16 -2.04
CA ALA A 33 -3.95 7.78 -3.21
C ALA A 33 -5.38 7.24 -3.43
N GLY A 34 -5.53 5.91 -3.40
CA GLY A 34 -6.80 5.19 -3.43
C GLY A 34 -7.83 5.67 -2.40
N ILE A 35 -7.41 5.77 -1.14
CA ILE A 35 -8.28 6.20 -0.02
C ILE A 35 -8.65 7.68 -0.12
N THR A 36 -7.75 8.50 -0.67
CA THR A 36 -7.98 9.96 -0.82
C THR A 36 -8.84 10.32 -2.03
N LEU A 37 -9.14 9.39 -2.93
CA LEU A 37 -10.07 9.64 -4.03
C LEU A 37 -11.46 9.90 -3.45
N PRO A 38 -12.06 11.08 -3.70
CA PRO A 38 -13.35 11.45 -3.12
C PRO A 38 -14.53 10.65 -3.71
N TYR A 39 -14.32 9.98 -4.84
CA TYR A 39 -15.31 9.20 -5.57
C TYR A 39 -14.65 8.01 -6.24
N ASP A 40 -15.23 6.83 -6.03
CA ASP A 40 -14.80 5.57 -6.63
C ASP A 40 -16.06 4.75 -6.98
N GLY A 41 -16.25 4.43 -8.26
CA GLY A 41 -17.45 3.70 -8.74
C GLY A 41 -18.81 4.34 -8.42
N GLY A 42 -18.87 5.66 -8.18
CA GLY A 42 -20.11 6.36 -7.80
C GLY A 42 -20.41 6.39 -6.29
N LYS A 43 -19.55 5.83 -5.44
CA LYS A 43 -19.66 5.91 -3.97
C LYS A 43 -18.66 6.90 -3.41
N GLN A 44 -19.11 7.74 -2.46
CA GLN A 44 -18.26 8.66 -1.72
C GLN A 44 -17.34 7.84 -0.79
N ARG A 45 -16.07 7.72 -1.15
CA ARG A 45 -15.00 7.17 -0.30
C ARG A 45 -14.04 8.33 -0.03
N GLY A 46 -13.44 8.39 1.17
CA GLY A 46 -12.61 9.54 1.57
C GLY A 46 -13.09 10.25 2.84
N SER A 47 -13.32 9.50 3.91
CA SER A 47 -13.44 10.12 5.24
C SER A 47 -12.07 10.62 5.68
N THR A 48 -11.98 11.86 6.16
CA THR A 48 -10.75 12.45 6.70
C THR A 48 -10.08 11.55 7.75
N PHE A 49 -10.88 10.80 8.51
CA PHE A 49 -10.38 9.83 9.48
C PHE A 49 -9.65 8.65 8.83
N GLN A 50 -10.15 8.11 7.71
CA GLN A 50 -9.49 7.03 6.97
C GLN A 50 -8.17 7.51 6.36
N THR A 51 -8.11 8.75 5.86
CA THR A 51 -6.86 9.34 5.35
C THR A 51 -5.81 9.49 6.46
N ILE A 52 -6.21 9.97 7.64
CA ILE A 52 -5.31 10.09 8.79
C ILE A 52 -4.77 8.70 9.20
N LEU A 53 -5.65 7.70 9.24
CA LEU A 53 -5.28 6.32 9.58
C LEU A 53 -4.32 5.72 8.53
N ALA A 54 -4.53 6.05 7.26
CA ALA A 54 -3.68 5.61 6.16
C ALA A 54 -2.27 6.22 6.21
N VAL A 55 -2.14 7.46 6.69
CA VAL A 55 -0.83 8.13 6.87
C VAL A 55 -0.13 7.64 8.14
N LEU A 56 -0.86 7.43 9.23
CA LEU A 56 -0.26 7.02 10.51
C LEU A 56 0.13 5.54 10.55
N VAL A 57 -0.58 4.68 9.83
CA VAL A 57 -0.37 3.23 9.86
C VAL A 57 -0.12 2.72 8.43
N PRO A 58 1.13 2.56 7.98
CA PRO A 58 1.45 2.18 6.60
C PRO A 58 0.91 0.80 6.19
N ILE A 59 0.61 -0.07 7.16
CA ILE A 59 0.02 -1.40 6.91
C ILE A 59 -1.45 -1.26 6.46
N TYR A 60 -2.20 -0.31 7.00
CA TYR A 60 -3.62 -0.09 6.71
C TYR A 60 -3.92 0.13 5.20
N PRO A 61 -3.27 1.08 4.51
CA PRO A 61 -3.51 1.34 3.08
C PRO A 61 -3.08 0.19 2.18
N ILE A 62 -2.09 -0.62 2.58
CA ILE A 62 -1.69 -1.82 1.83
C ILE A 62 -2.80 -2.87 1.88
N VAL A 63 -3.33 -3.14 3.08
CA VAL A 63 -4.46 -4.08 3.25
C VAL A 63 -5.70 -3.56 2.52
N TRP A 64 -5.97 -2.26 2.61
CA TRP A 64 -7.07 -1.61 1.89
C TRP A 64 -6.92 -1.78 0.38
N LEU A 65 -5.73 -1.53 -0.18
CA LEU A 65 -5.47 -1.65 -1.62
C LEU A 65 -5.68 -3.09 -2.11
N ILE A 66 -5.25 -4.09 -1.35
CA ILE A 66 -5.48 -5.50 -1.69
C ILE A 66 -6.98 -5.82 -1.72
N PHE A 67 -7.73 -5.35 -0.71
CA PHE A 67 -9.17 -5.56 -0.65
C PHE A 67 -9.89 -4.84 -1.79
N ASP A 68 -9.47 -3.63 -2.12
CA ASP A 68 -10.05 -2.84 -3.20
C ASP A 68 -9.82 -3.49 -4.57
N MET A 69 -8.59 -3.96 -4.83
CA MET A 69 -8.29 -4.76 -6.02
C MET A 69 -9.13 -6.04 -6.10
N TYR A 70 -9.35 -6.72 -4.97
CA TYR A 70 -10.18 -7.92 -4.93
C TYR A 70 -11.66 -7.62 -5.20
N SER A 71 -12.18 -6.54 -4.63
CA SER A 71 -13.55 -6.06 -4.87
C SER A 71 -13.76 -5.72 -6.35
N GLN A 72 -12.84 -4.94 -6.94
CA GLN A 72 -12.88 -4.59 -8.35
C GLN A 72 -12.83 -5.83 -9.26
N HIS A 73 -11.99 -6.82 -8.91
CA HIS A 73 -11.91 -8.08 -9.67
C HIS A 73 -13.19 -8.95 -9.57
N GLN A 74 -13.94 -8.85 -8.48
CA GLN A 74 -15.25 -9.51 -8.38
C GLN A 74 -16.30 -8.78 -9.22
N GLU A 75 -16.37 -7.46 -9.13
CA GLU A 75 -17.31 -6.64 -9.92
C GLU A 75 -17.11 -6.85 -11.44
N MET A 76 -15.85 -6.93 -11.90
CA MET A 76 -15.53 -7.20 -13.32
C MET A 76 -15.86 -8.63 -13.79
N LYS A 77 -16.17 -9.57 -12.89
CA LYS A 77 -16.57 -10.94 -13.24
C LYS A 77 -18.09 -11.14 -13.30
N GLU A 78 -18.85 -10.21 -12.74
CA GLU A 78 -20.31 -10.25 -12.74
C GLU A 78 -20.93 -9.56 -13.99
N ASP A 79 -20.11 -8.90 -14.81
CA ASP A 79 -20.41 -8.43 -16.17
C ASP A 79 -19.97 -9.43 -17.26
#